data_AF-A0AAW2RXV2-F1
#
_entry.id   AF-A0AAW2RXV2-F1
#
_cell.length_a   1.000
_cell.length_b   1.000
_cell.length_c   1.000
_cell.angle_alpha   90.00
_cell.angle_beta   90.00
_cell.angle_gamma   90.00
#
_symmetry.space_group_name_H-M   'P 1'
#
loop_
_entity.id
_entity.type
_entity.pdbx_description
1 polymer ?
#
loop_
_entity_poly.entity_id
_entity_poly.type
_entity_poly.pdbx_seq_one_letter_code
_entity_poly.pdbx_strand_id
1 'polypeptide(L)'
;MTITAVPVIKNGCLMVRGKVVLTGVPDNVVVSPASAGSAFVGANSTTLSSLAIDCKFMCLFLAKIWWMIPRVGKSASEIPLETQMLLLEAGEESVVGIVDDDSPTEPANDNKFYVLVLPVLDGAFRTTLQGTPSNELQFCYESGDPEIQTSQALEGVFVNSGDNPFELIKDSINFKEGGISPKFLIIDDGWQETTNEYQKEGEPLVEGTHSTKSATARASEDFMPNEPTFQTLHIASVSFNSLLLGEIVVPDWDMFHSNHNTAEFHAAARALGGCPVYVSDKPGKHDFKILKKLVLPDGSVLRARYAGRPTRDCLFVDPVMDGKSLLKIWNLNKLTGVVGVFNCQGAGSWPMKQAAESTKNSSAADTSCSGRVSPLDVEFLDEIAGENWTGDCAVYAFNSGSLSRVPKSKTVEVSLGVLQCEIFTFSPVKVLNENIQFAPIGLIHMYNSGGAVEECSFKDSVVRIKARGWGVFGAYSSVKPSSCKVDSKDEDFSYRSEDGLVTVNLQSESSFKEIDIAF
;
A
#
# COMPACT_ATOMS: atom_id res chain seq x y z
N MET A 1 -26.11 5.48 0.00
CA MET A 1 -25.80 4.81 1.27
C MET A 1 -26.41 3.43 1.23
N THR A 2 -25.59 2.42 0.94
CA THR A 2 -25.97 1.02 1.14
C THR A 2 -25.87 0.77 2.64
N ILE A 3 -26.95 0.35 3.30
CA ILE A 3 -26.88 -0.04 4.71
C ILE A 3 -26.09 -1.35 4.77
N THR A 4 -24.83 -1.29 5.19
CA THR A 4 -24.00 -2.49 5.39
C THR A 4 -24.57 -3.26 6.58
N ALA A 5 -25.03 -4.50 6.35
CA ALA A 5 -25.54 -5.33 7.42
C ALA A 5 -24.41 -5.69 8.41
N VAL A 6 -24.68 -5.52 9.70
CA VAL A 6 -23.76 -5.89 10.78
C VAL A 6 -23.45 -7.39 10.71
N PRO A 7 -22.19 -7.82 10.97
CA PRO A 7 -21.87 -9.24 11.10
C PRO A 7 -22.77 -9.96 12.12
N VAL A 8 -23.23 -11.16 11.79
CA VAL A 8 -24.11 -11.97 12.67
C VAL A 8 -23.78 -13.45 12.60
N ILE A 9 -24.03 -14.20 13.68
CA ILE A 9 -23.99 -15.66 13.65
C ILE A 9 -25.38 -16.19 13.29
N LYS A 10 -25.44 -17.04 12.26
CA LYS A 10 -26.67 -17.74 11.86
C LYS A 10 -26.32 -19.17 11.43
N ASN A 11 -27.01 -20.17 11.98
CA ASN A 11 -26.82 -21.58 11.63
C ASN A 11 -25.35 -22.05 11.72
N GLY A 12 -24.62 -21.67 12.77
CA GLY A 12 -23.20 -22.00 12.92
C GLY A 12 -22.28 -21.33 11.89
N CYS A 13 -22.72 -20.25 11.25
CA CYS A 13 -21.96 -19.49 10.27
C CYS A 13 -21.85 -18.01 10.67
N LEU A 14 -20.67 -17.41 10.52
CA LEU A 14 -20.50 -15.96 10.61
C LEU A 14 -20.88 -15.36 9.25
N MET A 15 -21.95 -14.59 9.26
CA MET A 15 -22.49 -13.91 8.09
C MET A 15 -22.03 -12.46 8.08
N VAL A 16 -21.48 -12.00 6.95
CA VAL A 16 -21.13 -10.59 6.72
C VAL A 16 -21.79 -10.16 5.43
N ARG A 17 -22.56 -9.05 5.46
CA ARG A 17 -23.36 -8.58 4.31
C ARG A 17 -24.26 -9.68 3.70
N GLY A 18 -24.77 -10.58 4.54
CA GLY A 18 -25.63 -11.69 4.13
C GLY A 18 -24.91 -12.87 3.45
N LYS A 19 -23.58 -12.86 3.38
CA LYS A 19 -22.77 -13.97 2.85
C LYS A 19 -22.06 -14.70 3.98
N VAL A 20 -21.89 -16.01 3.85
CA VAL A 20 -21.11 -16.83 4.78
C VAL A 20 -19.63 -16.49 4.59
N VAL A 21 -18.96 -16.08 5.66
CA VAL A 21 -17.51 -15.82 5.65
C VAL A 21 -16.76 -16.90 6.42
N LEU A 22 -17.32 -17.36 7.53
CA LEU A 22 -16.77 -18.46 8.33
C LEU A 22 -17.86 -19.48 8.64
N THR A 23 -17.51 -20.76 8.58
CA THR A 23 -18.40 -21.88 8.92
C THR A 23 -17.90 -22.62 10.16
N GLY A 24 -18.80 -23.36 10.82
CA GLY A 24 -18.47 -24.15 12.00
C GLY A 24 -18.30 -23.31 13.26
N VAL A 25 -18.93 -22.13 13.31
CA VAL A 25 -18.88 -21.21 14.44
C VAL A 25 -19.48 -21.88 15.68
N PRO A 26 -18.69 -22.11 16.74
CA PRO A 26 -19.20 -22.75 17.95
C PRO A 26 -20.21 -21.88 18.71
N ASP A 27 -21.12 -22.51 19.45
CA ASP A 27 -22.21 -21.82 20.18
C ASP A 27 -21.73 -20.83 21.25
N ASN A 28 -20.46 -20.93 21.67
CA ASN A 28 -19.86 -20.06 22.66
C ASN A 28 -19.26 -18.77 22.08
N VAL A 29 -19.22 -18.63 20.75
CA VAL A 29 -18.77 -17.40 20.07
C VAL A 29 -19.88 -16.37 20.10
N VAL A 30 -19.54 -15.13 20.45
CA VAL A 30 -20.47 -14.02 20.59
C VAL A 30 -20.10 -12.93 19.60
N VAL A 31 -21.11 -12.28 19.02
CA VAL A 31 -20.93 -11.11 18.14
C VAL A 31 -21.66 -9.92 18.73
N SER A 32 -20.91 -8.84 18.97
CA SER A 32 -21.39 -7.60 19.56
C SER A 32 -21.27 -6.47 18.54
N PRO A 33 -22.37 -5.80 18.13
CA PRO A 33 -22.29 -4.69 17.19
C PRO A 33 -21.38 -3.56 17.70
N ALA A 34 -20.51 -3.04 16.85
CA ALA A 34 -19.59 -1.96 17.18
C ALA A 34 -20.05 -0.64 16.53
N SER A 35 -20.33 -0.66 15.23
CA SER A 35 -20.92 0.45 14.46
C SER A 35 -21.75 -0.08 13.28
N ALA A 36 -22.25 0.80 12.42
CA ALA A 36 -22.99 0.39 11.22
C ALA A 36 -22.09 -0.43 10.27
N GLY A 37 -22.30 -1.75 10.23
CA GLY A 37 -21.55 -2.68 9.37
C GLY A 37 -20.32 -3.36 10.01
N SER A 38 -20.02 -3.06 11.28
CA SER A 38 -18.90 -3.66 12.01
C SER A 38 -19.33 -4.30 13.34
N ALA A 39 -18.58 -5.27 13.81
CA ALA A 39 -18.84 -5.96 15.07
C ALA A 39 -17.55 -6.45 15.73
N PHE A 40 -17.62 -6.60 17.05
CA PHE A 40 -16.66 -7.40 17.79
C PHE A 40 -17.10 -8.86 17.81
N VAL A 41 -16.12 -9.75 17.68
CA VAL A 41 -16.26 -11.20 17.83
C VAL A 41 -15.45 -11.61 19.07
N GLY A 42 -16.11 -12.33 19.96
CA GLY A 42 -15.56 -12.84 21.20
C GLY A 42 -16.00 -14.28 21.47
N ALA A 43 -15.63 -14.83 22.62
CA ALA A 43 -16.07 -16.16 23.06
C ALA A 43 -16.23 -16.22 24.59
N ASN A 44 -17.23 -16.98 25.03
CA ASN A 44 -17.41 -17.38 26.44
C ASN A 44 -16.95 -18.82 26.61
N SER A 45 -15.64 -19.03 26.81
CA SER A 45 -15.08 -20.38 26.91
C SER A 45 -13.72 -20.42 27.57
N THR A 46 -13.39 -21.56 28.18
CA THR A 46 -12.02 -21.95 28.53
C THR A 46 -11.37 -22.83 27.45
N THR A 47 -12.08 -23.12 26.35
CA THR A 47 -11.63 -23.98 25.25
C THR A 47 -11.54 -23.23 23.92
N LEU A 48 -10.59 -23.64 23.08
CA LEU A 48 -10.35 -23.11 21.73
C LEU A 48 -11.60 -23.20 20.84
N SER A 49 -11.94 -22.10 20.17
CA SER A 49 -12.97 -22.05 19.12
C SER A 49 -12.32 -22.04 17.73
N SER A 50 -12.87 -22.81 16.79
CA SER A 50 -12.37 -22.97 15.42
C SER A 50 -13.36 -22.47 14.37
N LEU A 51 -12.86 -21.93 13.25
CA LEU A 51 -13.66 -21.37 12.14
C LEU A 51 -13.05 -21.74 10.79
N ALA A 52 -13.78 -22.33 9.84
CA ALA A 52 -13.21 -22.62 8.53
C ALA A 52 -13.29 -21.40 7.59
N ILE A 53 -12.22 -21.15 6.82
CA ILE A 53 -12.14 -20.11 5.78
C ILE A 53 -12.19 -20.78 4.40
N ASP A 54 -13.03 -20.24 3.51
CA ASP A 54 -13.15 -20.67 2.09
C ASP A 54 -12.93 -19.50 1.11
N CYS A 55 -12.18 -18.49 1.54
CA CYS A 55 -11.91 -17.27 0.79
C CYS A 55 -10.41 -17.06 0.64
N LYS A 56 -9.99 -16.34 -0.41
CA LYS A 56 -8.60 -15.88 -0.48
C LYS A 56 -8.34 -14.93 0.67
N PHE A 57 -7.15 -15.03 1.26
CA PHE A 57 -6.74 -14.13 2.31
C PHE A 57 -5.36 -13.55 2.06
N MET A 58 -5.13 -12.41 2.69
CA MET A 58 -3.83 -11.88 3.00
C MET A 58 -3.79 -11.57 4.49
N CYS A 59 -2.70 -11.89 5.16
CA CYS A 59 -2.50 -11.57 6.55
C CYS A 59 -1.13 -10.96 6.82
N LEU A 60 -1.04 -10.20 7.92
CA LEU A 60 0.22 -9.76 8.51
C LEU A 60 0.41 -10.53 9.81
N PHE A 61 1.54 -11.21 9.97
CA PHE A 61 1.83 -12.03 11.14
C PHE A 61 3.24 -11.77 11.68
N LEU A 62 3.41 -11.89 13.00
CA LEU A 62 4.72 -11.73 13.63
C LEU A 62 5.63 -12.92 13.28
N ALA A 63 6.56 -12.68 12.35
CA ALA A 63 7.59 -13.67 12.01
C ALA A 63 8.82 -13.57 12.92
N LYS A 64 9.02 -12.41 13.55
CA LYS A 64 9.98 -12.17 14.64
C LYS A 64 9.28 -11.33 15.70
N ILE A 65 9.86 -11.28 16.90
CA ILE A 65 9.29 -10.60 18.08
C ILE A 65 8.75 -9.20 17.75
N TRP A 66 9.43 -8.46 16.89
CA TRP A 66 9.09 -7.08 16.52
C TRP A 66 8.59 -6.92 15.08
N TRP A 67 8.66 -7.96 14.24
CA TRP A 67 8.51 -7.80 12.79
C TRP A 67 7.40 -8.65 12.20
N MET A 68 6.44 -7.96 11.59
CA MET A 68 5.42 -8.58 10.75
C MET A 68 5.93 -8.80 9.33
N ILE A 69 5.44 -9.84 8.68
CA ILE A 69 5.60 -10.06 7.23
C ILE A 69 4.24 -10.51 6.65
N PRO A 70 4.01 -10.31 5.35
CA PRO A 70 2.78 -10.77 4.72
C PRO A 70 2.76 -12.28 4.48
N ARG A 71 1.56 -12.86 4.51
CA ARG A 71 1.26 -14.18 3.95
C ARG A 71 -0.04 -14.10 3.17
N VAL A 72 -0.11 -14.80 2.05
CA VAL A 72 -1.35 -15.00 1.29
C VAL A 72 -1.68 -16.48 1.25
N GLY A 73 -2.96 -16.81 1.10
CA GLY A 73 -3.41 -18.19 1.01
C GLY A 73 -4.89 -18.31 0.72
N LYS A 74 -5.40 -19.54 0.80
CA LYS A 74 -6.81 -19.87 0.54
C LYS A 74 -7.43 -20.76 1.61
N SER A 75 -6.62 -21.26 2.54
CA SER A 75 -7.05 -22.14 3.63
C SER A 75 -6.66 -21.54 4.97
N ALA A 76 -7.55 -21.64 5.96
CA ALA A 76 -7.24 -21.26 7.33
C ALA A 76 -5.97 -21.96 7.86
N SER A 77 -5.69 -23.20 7.44
CA SER A 77 -4.46 -23.92 7.82
C SER A 77 -3.15 -23.24 7.39
N GLU A 78 -3.22 -22.32 6.43
CA GLU A 78 -2.07 -21.55 5.94
C GLU A 78 -1.87 -20.24 6.72
N ILE A 79 -2.79 -19.89 7.62
CA ILE A 79 -2.68 -18.68 8.46
C ILE A 79 -1.63 -18.94 9.55
N PRO A 80 -0.53 -18.18 9.56
CA PRO A 80 0.53 -18.40 10.55
C PRO A 80 0.08 -18.05 11.96
N LEU A 81 0.79 -18.61 12.94
CA LEU A 81 0.73 -18.21 14.34
C LEU A 81 1.00 -16.70 14.47
N GLU A 82 0.44 -16.07 15.51
CA GLU A 82 0.68 -14.65 15.81
C GLU A 82 0.25 -13.69 14.69
N THR A 83 -0.79 -14.05 13.93
CA THR A 83 -1.38 -13.17 12.90
C THR A 83 -2.10 -11.98 13.56
N GLN A 84 -1.73 -10.76 13.17
CA GLN A 84 -2.19 -9.47 13.72
C GLN A 84 -3.18 -8.72 12.83
N MET A 85 -3.33 -9.15 11.57
CA MET A 85 -4.32 -8.61 10.63
C MET A 85 -4.66 -9.70 9.63
N LEU A 86 -5.94 -9.88 9.34
CA LEU A 86 -6.40 -10.77 8.28
C LEU A 86 -7.40 -10.02 7.40
N LEU A 87 -7.13 -9.99 6.10
CA LEU A 87 -7.99 -9.42 5.07
C LEU A 87 -8.47 -10.55 4.17
N LEU A 88 -9.78 -10.65 3.97
CA LEU A 88 -10.43 -11.66 3.14
C LEU A 88 -11.04 -11.01 1.89
N GLU A 89 -10.94 -11.68 0.75
CA GLU A 89 -11.67 -11.36 -0.49
C GLU A 89 -12.86 -12.33 -0.62
N ALA A 90 -14.09 -11.80 -0.55
CA ALA A 90 -15.32 -12.55 -0.68
C ALA A 90 -16.08 -12.14 -1.97
N GLY A 91 -16.74 -13.10 -2.64
CA GLY A 91 -17.53 -12.87 -3.86
C GLY A 91 -18.69 -13.86 -4.04
N GLU A 92 -19.51 -13.69 -5.07
CA GLU A 92 -20.70 -14.52 -5.30
C GLU A 92 -20.38 -15.98 -5.69
N GLU A 93 -19.28 -16.22 -6.40
CA GLU A 93 -18.86 -17.59 -6.77
C GLU A 93 -18.22 -18.39 -5.63
N SER A 94 -17.86 -17.73 -4.52
CA SER A 94 -17.14 -18.38 -3.42
C SER A 94 -18.02 -19.28 -2.53
N VAL A 95 -19.34 -19.38 -2.78
CA VAL A 95 -20.24 -20.12 -1.88
C VAL A 95 -21.41 -20.84 -2.59
N VAL A 96 -21.29 -21.22 -3.87
CA VAL A 96 -22.35 -22.04 -4.50
C VAL A 96 -22.19 -23.52 -4.14
N GLY A 97 -22.67 -23.85 -2.94
CA GLY A 97 -22.84 -25.24 -2.49
C GLY A 97 -24.05 -25.48 -1.59
N ILE A 98 -24.79 -24.44 -1.16
CA ILE A 98 -25.93 -24.60 -0.25
C ILE A 98 -27.00 -23.53 -0.49
N VAL A 99 -27.64 -23.50 -1.67
CA VAL A 99 -29.05 -23.09 -1.84
C VAL A 99 -29.50 -23.40 -3.28
N ASP A 100 -30.49 -24.29 -3.42
CA ASP A 100 -31.30 -24.44 -4.62
C ASP A 100 -32.16 -23.18 -4.81
N ASP A 101 -32.00 -22.44 -5.91
CA ASP A 101 -33.13 -21.79 -6.58
C ASP A 101 -32.79 -21.41 -8.04
N ASP A 102 -33.64 -21.85 -8.97
CA ASP A 102 -33.56 -21.61 -10.41
C ASP A 102 -34.01 -20.18 -10.74
N SER A 103 -33.08 -19.31 -11.15
CA SER A 103 -33.44 -18.11 -11.93
C SER A 103 -32.35 -17.73 -12.94
N PRO A 104 -32.73 -17.15 -14.11
CA PRO A 104 -31.82 -16.96 -15.23
C PRO A 104 -30.84 -15.82 -14.95
N THR A 105 -29.55 -16.08 -15.17
CA THR A 105 -28.43 -15.18 -14.90
C THR A 105 -28.28 -14.09 -15.96
N GLU A 106 -28.36 -12.84 -15.54
CA GLU A 106 -27.79 -11.68 -16.23
C GLU A 106 -26.25 -11.65 -16.03
N PRO A 107 -25.47 -10.97 -16.90
CA PRO A 107 -24.01 -11.03 -16.85
C PRO A 107 -23.47 -10.51 -15.50
N ALA A 108 -22.70 -11.36 -14.81
CA ALA A 108 -22.16 -11.12 -13.48
C ALA A 108 -21.29 -9.84 -13.45
N ASN A 109 -21.78 -8.80 -12.79
CA ASN A 109 -20.91 -7.82 -12.16
C ASN A 109 -20.18 -8.55 -11.03
N ASP A 110 -18.85 -8.59 -11.09
CA ASP A 110 -17.96 -9.20 -10.09
C ASP A 110 -18.08 -8.43 -8.76
N ASN A 111 -19.15 -8.70 -8.00
CA ASN A 111 -19.53 -7.98 -6.79
C ASN A 111 -18.69 -8.47 -5.59
N LYS A 112 -17.37 -8.32 -5.70
CA LYS A 112 -16.42 -8.63 -4.63
C LYS A 112 -16.53 -7.59 -3.52
N PHE A 113 -16.37 -8.07 -2.29
CA PHE A 113 -16.20 -7.22 -1.12
C PHE A 113 -15.11 -7.80 -0.23
N TYR A 114 -14.62 -6.98 0.67
CA TYR A 114 -13.53 -7.32 1.57
C TYR A 114 -14.04 -7.40 3.00
N VAL A 115 -13.47 -8.33 3.75
CA VAL A 115 -13.72 -8.47 5.19
C VAL A 115 -12.39 -8.32 5.91
N LEU A 116 -12.32 -7.35 6.79
CA LEU A 116 -11.17 -7.11 7.64
C LEU A 116 -11.44 -7.72 9.01
N VAL A 117 -10.50 -8.55 9.47
CA VAL A 117 -10.49 -9.19 10.79
C VAL A 117 -9.24 -8.71 11.51
N LEU A 118 -9.44 -7.88 12.53
CA LEU A 118 -8.38 -7.27 13.35
C LEU A 118 -8.45 -7.78 14.77
N PRO A 119 -7.47 -8.57 15.22
CA PRO A 119 -7.26 -8.79 16.65
C PRO A 119 -7.01 -7.47 17.38
N VAL A 120 -7.60 -7.35 18.57
CA VAL A 120 -7.47 -6.17 19.43
C VAL A 120 -7.21 -6.59 20.87
N LEU A 121 -6.80 -5.64 21.70
CA LEU A 121 -6.72 -5.79 23.15
C LEU A 121 -8.12 -5.75 23.73
N ASP A 122 -8.32 -6.50 24.80
CA ASP A 122 -9.55 -6.52 25.57
C ASP A 122 -9.16 -6.60 27.05
N GLY A 123 -9.14 -5.43 27.70
CA GLY A 123 -8.60 -5.29 29.05
C GLY A 123 -7.11 -5.64 29.10
N ALA A 124 -6.76 -6.60 29.97
CA ALA A 124 -5.39 -7.07 30.16
C ALA A 124 -4.95 -8.16 29.16
N PHE A 125 -5.78 -8.45 28.17
CA PHE A 125 -5.54 -9.53 27.22
C PHE A 125 -5.28 -9.00 25.82
N ARG A 126 -4.39 -9.68 25.09
CA ARG A 126 -4.18 -9.50 23.66
C ARG A 126 -4.82 -10.66 22.90
N THR A 127 -5.25 -10.37 21.68
CA THR A 127 -5.76 -11.39 20.76
C THR A 127 -4.82 -11.53 19.58
N THR A 128 -4.63 -12.75 19.08
CA THR A 128 -3.96 -13.06 17.81
C THR A 128 -4.75 -14.12 17.05
N LEU A 129 -4.49 -14.26 15.75
CA LEU A 129 -5.10 -15.30 14.92
C LEU A 129 -4.09 -16.38 14.55
N GLN A 130 -4.58 -17.60 14.34
CA GLN A 130 -3.78 -18.68 13.78
C GLN A 130 -4.62 -19.75 13.08
N GLY A 131 -4.00 -20.45 12.14
CA GLY A 131 -4.55 -21.63 11.48
C GLY A 131 -4.27 -22.94 12.23
N THR A 132 -5.12 -23.94 12.03
CA THR A 132 -4.87 -25.34 12.45
C THR A 132 -4.70 -26.27 11.24
N PRO A 133 -4.02 -27.43 11.40
CA PRO A 133 -3.96 -28.45 10.35
C PRO A 133 -5.33 -28.96 9.88
N SER A 134 -6.38 -28.78 10.69
CA SER A 134 -7.76 -29.15 10.38
C SER A 134 -8.51 -28.09 9.56
N ASN A 135 -7.80 -27.08 9.03
CA ASN A 135 -8.37 -25.94 8.32
C ASN A 135 -9.30 -25.08 9.19
N GLU A 136 -8.89 -24.84 10.42
CA GLU A 136 -9.63 -23.99 11.34
C GLU A 136 -8.83 -22.72 11.68
N LEU A 137 -9.52 -21.60 11.78
CA LEU A 137 -9.04 -20.34 12.32
C LEU A 137 -9.35 -20.30 13.82
N GLN A 138 -8.32 -20.09 14.62
CA GLN A 138 -8.40 -19.94 16.07
C GLN A 138 -8.14 -18.50 16.49
N PHE A 139 -8.83 -18.09 17.54
CA PHE A 139 -8.57 -16.84 18.26
C PHE A 139 -7.76 -17.18 19.51
N CYS A 140 -6.49 -16.74 19.53
CA CYS A 140 -5.61 -16.89 20.68
C CYS A 140 -5.76 -15.65 21.55
N TYR A 141 -6.20 -15.85 22.79
CA TYR A 141 -6.52 -14.76 23.71
C TYR A 141 -5.72 -14.96 25.00
N GLU A 142 -4.78 -14.06 25.28
CA GLU A 142 -3.78 -14.27 26.32
C GLU A 142 -3.41 -12.97 27.04
N SER A 143 -3.12 -13.08 28.33
CA SER A 143 -2.63 -11.97 29.16
C SER A 143 -1.09 -11.91 29.22
N GLY A 144 -0.42 -13.04 28.94
CA GLY A 144 1.00 -13.21 29.20
C GLY A 144 1.36 -13.39 30.69
N ASP A 145 0.38 -13.35 31.59
CA ASP A 145 0.55 -13.51 33.04
C ASP A 145 -0.31 -14.69 33.54
N PRO A 146 0.27 -15.76 34.12
CA PRO A 146 -0.48 -16.92 34.59
C PRO A 146 -1.50 -16.58 35.69
N GLU A 147 -1.35 -15.46 36.40
CA GLU A 147 -2.27 -15.01 37.45
C GLU A 147 -3.46 -14.21 36.87
N ILE A 148 -3.35 -13.72 35.63
CA ILE A 148 -4.41 -12.97 34.95
C ILE A 148 -5.14 -13.90 33.98
N GLN A 149 -6.26 -14.47 34.44
CA GLN A 149 -7.06 -15.44 33.69
C GLN A 149 -8.47 -14.91 33.44
N THR A 150 -9.08 -15.32 32.33
CA THR A 150 -10.49 -15.09 32.03
C THR A 150 -11.09 -16.27 31.29
N SER A 151 -12.41 -16.41 31.40
CA SER A 151 -13.22 -17.31 30.57
C SER A 151 -14.12 -16.52 29.60
N GLN A 152 -13.96 -15.20 29.55
CA GLN A 152 -14.75 -14.30 28.72
C GLN A 152 -13.80 -13.40 27.92
N ALA A 153 -13.87 -13.52 26.60
CA ALA A 153 -13.33 -12.57 25.65
C ALA A 153 -14.52 -11.95 24.93
N LEU A 154 -14.79 -10.66 25.11
CA LEU A 154 -15.98 -10.02 24.53
C LEU A 154 -15.65 -9.21 23.29
N GLU A 155 -14.48 -8.59 23.30
CA GLU A 155 -14.06 -7.63 22.27
C GLU A 155 -12.78 -8.07 21.54
N GLY A 156 -12.33 -9.33 21.68
CA GLY A 156 -11.00 -9.75 21.23
C GLY A 156 -10.71 -9.58 19.72
N VAL A 157 -11.72 -9.62 18.86
CA VAL A 157 -11.55 -9.46 17.41
C VAL A 157 -12.54 -8.45 16.86
N PHE A 158 -12.06 -7.43 16.18
CA PHE A 158 -12.88 -6.49 15.41
C PHE A 158 -13.06 -6.98 13.96
N VAL A 159 -14.30 -6.98 13.47
CA VAL A 159 -14.66 -7.38 12.11
C VAL A 159 -15.41 -6.25 11.41
N ASN A 160 -14.94 -5.87 10.23
CA ASN A 160 -15.60 -4.88 9.37
C ASN A 160 -15.58 -5.34 7.90
N SER A 161 -16.41 -4.72 7.06
CA SER A 161 -16.46 -5.04 5.63
C SER A 161 -16.73 -3.84 4.74
N GLY A 162 -16.25 -3.89 3.50
CA GLY A 162 -16.37 -2.80 2.54
C GLY A 162 -16.06 -3.23 1.12
N ASP A 163 -16.42 -2.41 0.14
CA ASP A 163 -16.18 -2.68 -1.29
C ASP A 163 -14.75 -2.30 -1.72
N ASN A 164 -14.10 -1.43 -0.95
CA ASN A 164 -12.72 -0.99 -1.17
C ASN A 164 -11.84 -1.39 0.03
N PRO A 165 -10.77 -2.18 -0.17
CA PRO A 165 -9.97 -2.67 0.95
C PRO A 165 -9.16 -1.55 1.62
N PHE A 166 -8.79 -0.50 0.88
CA PHE A 166 -8.00 0.61 1.43
C PHE A 166 -8.86 1.54 2.28
N GLU A 167 -10.08 1.87 1.81
CA GLU A 167 -11.06 2.59 2.62
C GLU A 167 -11.49 1.76 3.83
N LEU A 168 -11.73 0.45 3.65
CA LEU A 168 -12.06 -0.46 4.74
C LEU A 168 -11.02 -0.43 5.85
N ILE A 169 -9.73 -0.55 5.52
CA ILE A 169 -8.67 -0.49 6.53
C ILE A 169 -8.59 0.90 7.16
N LYS A 170 -8.64 1.97 6.37
CA LYS A 170 -8.64 3.34 6.87
C LYS A 170 -9.79 3.61 7.84
N ASP A 171 -11.02 3.26 7.49
CA ASP A 171 -12.21 3.48 8.32
C ASP A 171 -12.24 2.57 9.54
N SER A 172 -11.63 1.39 9.43
CA SER A 172 -11.42 0.45 10.54
C SER A 172 -10.24 0.81 11.44
N ILE A 173 -9.53 1.89 11.17
CA ILE A 173 -8.45 2.40 12.04
C ILE A 173 -8.76 3.84 12.49
N ASN A 174 -9.39 4.64 11.63
CA ASN A 174 -9.80 6.01 11.87
C ASN A 174 -11.17 6.06 12.59
N PHE A 175 -11.16 5.82 13.90
CA PHE A 175 -12.37 5.71 14.71
C PHE A 175 -12.94 7.03 15.23
N LYS A 176 -12.55 8.17 14.64
CA LYS A 176 -12.91 9.50 15.12
C LYS A 176 -14.42 9.78 15.05
N GLU A 177 -15.16 9.10 14.17
CA GLU A 177 -16.62 9.21 14.04
C GLU A 177 -17.38 8.05 14.72
N GLY A 178 -16.70 6.93 15.03
CA GLY A 178 -17.31 5.70 15.57
C GLY A 178 -17.31 5.57 17.09
N GLY A 179 -16.58 6.43 17.82
CA GLY A 179 -16.56 6.41 19.30
C GLY A 179 -15.79 5.25 19.94
N ILE A 180 -14.97 4.53 19.16
CA ILE A 180 -14.17 3.39 19.63
C ILE A 180 -12.72 3.85 19.85
N SER A 181 -12.16 3.57 21.03
CA SER A 181 -10.73 3.83 21.30
C SER A 181 -9.91 2.64 20.81
N PRO A 182 -8.87 2.84 19.98
CA PRO A 182 -8.04 1.75 19.52
C PRO A 182 -7.37 1.04 20.71
N LYS A 183 -7.40 -0.27 20.65
CA LYS A 183 -6.80 -1.21 21.59
C LYS A 183 -5.88 -2.12 20.74
N PHE A 184 -4.82 -1.57 20.15
CA PHE A 184 -3.88 -2.36 19.33
C PHE A 184 -2.53 -2.43 20.05
N LEU A 185 -1.89 -3.59 20.00
CA LEU A 185 -0.49 -3.73 20.38
C LEU A 185 0.34 -3.76 19.10
N ILE A 186 0.98 -2.64 18.78
CA ILE A 186 1.99 -2.58 17.72
C ILE A 186 3.33 -2.62 18.43
N ILE A 187 4.07 -3.70 18.20
CA ILE A 187 5.39 -3.90 18.77
C ILE A 187 6.41 -3.50 17.69
N ASP A 188 7.13 -2.40 17.92
CA ASP A 188 8.21 -1.88 17.07
C ASP A 188 9.55 -2.00 17.82
N ASP A 189 10.61 -2.46 17.14
CA ASP A 189 11.99 -2.58 17.66
C ASP A 189 12.79 -1.26 17.57
N GLY A 190 12.10 -0.13 17.36
CA GLY A 190 12.76 1.10 16.97
C GLY A 190 13.61 1.72 18.09
N TRP A 191 14.83 1.21 18.37
CA TRP A 191 15.83 1.78 19.28
C TRP A 191 15.24 2.45 20.53
N GLN A 192 14.18 1.86 21.08
CA GLN A 192 13.38 2.44 22.14
C GLN A 192 13.66 1.65 23.40
N GLU A 193 14.47 2.25 24.28
CA GLU A 193 14.49 1.87 25.69
C GLU A 193 13.08 2.02 26.25
N THR A 194 12.46 0.90 26.62
CA THR A 194 11.20 0.89 27.38
C THR A 194 11.42 1.34 28.83
N THR A 195 12.68 1.39 29.28
CA THR A 195 13.11 1.95 30.56
C THR A 195 13.31 3.46 30.45
N ASN A 196 12.43 4.22 31.10
CA ASN A 196 12.71 5.64 31.36
C ASN A 196 13.79 5.73 32.47
N GLU A 197 15.07 5.75 32.09
CA GLU A 197 16.21 5.84 33.04
C GLU A 197 16.18 7.12 33.90
N TYR A 198 15.32 8.08 33.54
CA TYR A 198 15.11 9.34 34.27
C TYR A 198 13.83 9.33 35.13
N GLN A 199 13.10 8.22 35.21
CA GLN A 199 11.91 8.11 36.06
C GLN A 199 12.31 8.29 37.52
N LYS A 200 11.74 9.33 38.16
CA LYS A 200 11.96 9.58 39.59
C LYS A 200 11.06 8.68 40.42
N GLU A 201 11.58 8.26 41.57
CA GLU A 201 10.84 7.46 42.54
C GLU A 201 9.51 8.15 42.93
N GLY A 202 8.39 7.47 42.72
CA GLY A 202 7.04 8.00 42.98
C GLY A 202 6.29 8.57 41.76
N GLU A 203 6.92 8.66 40.59
CA GLU A 203 6.21 9.01 39.34
C GLU A 203 5.53 7.77 38.73
N PRO A 204 4.29 7.89 38.21
CA PRO A 204 3.60 6.78 37.55
C PRO A 204 4.41 6.29 36.34
N LEU A 205 4.37 4.97 36.09
CA LEU A 205 4.94 4.40 34.86
C LEU A 205 4.29 5.09 33.65
N VAL A 206 5.12 5.67 32.79
CA VAL A 206 4.67 6.14 31.48
C VAL A 206 4.49 4.88 30.63
N GLU A 207 3.28 4.62 30.16
CA GLU A 207 3.01 3.56 29.18
C GLU A 207 3.98 3.70 27.99
N GLY A 208 4.51 2.56 27.51
CA GLY A 208 5.48 2.48 26.41
C GLY A 208 4.97 2.95 25.04
N THR A 209 3.86 3.69 24.99
CA THR A 209 3.31 4.33 23.81
C THR A 209 4.01 5.67 23.54
N HIS A 210 5.09 5.62 22.76
CA HIS A 210 5.76 6.82 22.21
C HIS A 210 4.96 7.53 21.10
N SER A 211 3.72 7.11 20.81
CA SER A 211 2.86 7.66 19.75
C SER A 211 2.53 9.15 19.92
N THR A 212 2.66 9.69 21.14
CA THR A 212 2.51 11.13 21.41
C THR A 212 3.75 11.97 21.05
N LYS A 213 4.90 11.33 20.74
CA LYS A 213 6.20 11.97 20.52
C LYS A 213 6.81 11.70 19.13
N SER A 214 6.50 10.57 18.51
CA SER A 214 6.96 10.23 17.14
C SER A 214 5.77 9.97 16.22
N ALA A 215 5.82 10.55 15.03
CA ALA A 215 4.86 10.28 13.96
C ALA A 215 5.35 9.19 12.99
N THR A 216 6.48 8.53 13.27
CA THR A 216 7.10 7.52 12.41
C THR A 216 7.44 6.25 13.19
N ALA A 217 7.32 5.08 12.55
CA ALA A 217 7.68 3.77 13.12
C ALA A 217 8.25 2.85 12.02
N ARG A 218 9.15 1.94 12.38
CA ARG A 218 9.76 1.03 11.40
C ARG A 218 8.72 0.05 10.86
N ALA A 219 8.66 -0.04 9.53
CA ALA A 219 7.63 -0.84 8.85
C ALA A 219 7.99 -2.32 8.74
N SER A 220 9.26 -2.68 8.83
CA SER A 220 9.76 -4.04 8.77
C SER A 220 11.17 -4.14 9.37
N GLU A 221 11.68 -5.37 9.38
CA GLU A 221 13.09 -5.72 9.59
C GLU A 221 14.06 -4.82 8.81
N ASP A 222 15.29 -4.73 9.32
CA ASP A 222 16.37 -3.91 8.76
C ASP A 222 16.69 -4.21 7.29
N PHE A 223 17.05 -3.15 6.57
CA PHE A 223 17.72 -3.25 5.29
C PHE A 223 19.09 -3.92 5.48
N MET A 224 19.24 -5.12 4.91
CA MET A 224 20.47 -5.90 4.97
C MET A 224 21.22 -5.85 3.62
N PRO A 225 22.16 -4.91 3.40
CA PRO A 225 22.80 -4.72 2.10
C PRO A 225 23.57 -5.96 1.61
N ASN A 226 24.12 -6.74 2.54
CA ASN A 226 24.95 -7.89 2.21
C ASN A 226 24.17 -9.20 2.04
N GLU A 227 22.83 -9.17 2.22
CA GLU A 227 21.96 -10.33 2.05
C GLU A 227 21.15 -10.17 0.75
N PRO A 228 21.59 -10.78 -0.37
CA PRO A 228 20.92 -10.62 -1.66
C PRO A 228 19.48 -11.11 -1.62
N THR A 229 19.21 -12.11 -0.76
CA THR A 229 17.88 -12.70 -0.61
C THR A 229 16.88 -11.79 0.10
N PHE A 230 17.35 -10.70 0.71
CA PHE A 230 16.51 -9.79 1.50
C PHE A 230 16.06 -8.57 0.72
N GLN A 231 16.64 -8.30 -0.45
CA GLN A 231 16.39 -7.06 -1.18
C GLN A 231 14.94 -6.96 -1.65
N THR A 232 14.40 -8.03 -2.24
CA THR A 232 12.99 -8.08 -2.69
C THR A 232 12.02 -8.31 -1.54
N LEU A 233 12.43 -9.13 -0.56
CA LEU A 233 11.69 -9.35 0.68
C LEU A 233 11.42 -8.02 1.40
N HIS A 234 12.45 -7.19 1.56
CA HIS A 234 12.33 -5.89 2.23
C HIS A 234 11.22 -5.04 1.61
N ILE A 235 11.24 -4.85 0.28
CA ILE A 235 10.24 -4.04 -0.43
C ILE A 235 8.83 -4.62 -0.32
N ALA A 236 8.69 -5.95 -0.43
CA ALA A 236 7.40 -6.60 -0.21
C ALA A 236 6.90 -6.37 1.22
N SER A 237 7.71 -6.63 2.24
CA SER A 237 7.30 -6.45 3.63
C SER A 237 6.93 -5.02 3.98
N VAL A 238 7.77 -4.02 3.65
CA VAL A 238 7.46 -2.63 3.99
C VAL A 238 6.17 -2.15 3.33
N SER A 239 5.90 -2.58 2.08
CA SER A 239 4.68 -2.17 1.36
C SER A 239 3.42 -2.84 1.92
N PHE A 240 3.45 -4.15 2.20
CA PHE A 240 2.29 -4.84 2.80
C PHE A 240 2.05 -4.39 4.24
N ASN A 241 3.08 -4.23 5.07
CA ASN A 241 2.92 -3.74 6.44
C ASN A 241 2.39 -2.29 6.48
N SER A 242 2.68 -1.50 5.43
CA SER A 242 2.13 -0.14 5.28
C SER A 242 0.62 -0.08 5.00
N LEU A 243 -0.03 -1.22 4.74
CA LEU A 243 -1.51 -1.31 4.73
C LEU A 243 -2.07 -0.95 6.11
N LEU A 244 -1.54 -1.58 7.16
CA LEU A 244 -1.97 -1.36 8.55
C LEU A 244 -1.26 -0.16 9.16
N LEU A 245 0.08 -0.15 9.14
CA LEU A 245 0.87 0.87 9.83
C LEU A 245 0.64 2.27 9.27
N GLY A 246 0.40 2.38 7.97
CA GLY A 246 0.20 3.67 7.29
C GLY A 246 -1.06 4.41 7.71
N GLU A 247 -2.01 3.76 8.39
CA GLU A 247 -3.19 4.41 8.97
C GLU A 247 -2.96 4.90 10.40
N ILE A 248 -1.81 4.59 10.99
CA ILE A 248 -1.49 4.83 12.41
C ILE A 248 -0.30 5.78 12.55
N VAL A 249 0.73 5.56 11.73
CA VAL A 249 2.00 6.29 11.72
C VAL A 249 2.49 6.46 10.29
N VAL A 250 3.46 7.34 10.07
CA VAL A 250 4.24 7.36 8.83
C VAL A 250 5.16 6.13 8.84
N PRO A 251 5.01 5.16 7.92
CA PRO A 251 5.87 3.98 7.92
C PRO A 251 7.29 4.36 7.50
N ASP A 252 8.28 3.98 8.30
CA ASP A 252 9.69 4.08 7.96
C ASP A 252 10.14 2.79 7.27
N TRP A 253 10.49 2.90 6.00
CA TRP A 253 10.93 1.79 5.16
C TRP A 253 12.42 1.46 5.32
N ASP A 254 13.05 2.05 6.33
CA ASP A 254 14.47 1.97 6.64
C ASP A 254 15.38 2.62 5.60
N MET A 255 16.62 2.86 6.03
CA MET A 255 17.70 3.33 5.17
C MET A 255 17.96 2.41 3.97
N PHE A 256 18.70 2.92 2.99
CA PHE A 256 19.29 2.10 1.93
C PHE A 256 20.68 2.64 1.56
N HIS A 257 21.42 1.88 0.75
CA HIS A 257 22.69 2.33 0.18
C HIS A 257 22.47 2.80 -1.26
N SER A 258 22.78 4.07 -1.54
CA SER A 258 22.69 4.64 -2.90
C SER A 258 23.76 4.09 -3.83
N ASN A 259 24.90 3.66 -3.31
CA ASN A 259 25.97 3.00 -4.03
C ASN A 259 25.94 1.49 -3.77
N HIS A 260 24.89 0.86 -4.27
CA HIS A 260 24.63 -0.58 -4.15
C HIS A 260 24.05 -1.12 -5.45
N ASN A 261 24.25 -2.41 -5.75
CA ASN A 261 23.74 -3.00 -6.99
C ASN A 261 22.19 -3.01 -7.06
N THR A 262 21.49 -2.96 -5.92
CA THR A 262 20.03 -2.81 -5.82
C THR A 262 19.56 -1.38 -5.55
N ALA A 263 20.45 -0.38 -5.62
CA ALA A 263 20.14 0.99 -5.22
C ALA A 263 18.96 1.59 -6.01
N GLU A 264 18.89 1.38 -7.32
CA GLU A 264 17.78 1.85 -8.16
C GLU A 264 16.43 1.26 -7.69
N PHE A 265 16.42 -0.03 -7.35
CA PHE A 265 15.24 -0.76 -6.88
C PHE A 265 14.73 -0.20 -5.54
N HIS A 266 15.63 0.01 -4.57
CA HIS A 266 15.28 0.59 -3.28
C HIS A 266 14.91 2.07 -3.39
N ALA A 267 15.66 2.85 -4.17
CA ALA A 267 15.40 4.27 -4.36
C ALA A 267 14.02 4.51 -5.01
N ALA A 268 13.70 3.78 -6.07
CA ALA A 268 12.38 3.77 -6.67
C ALA A 268 11.31 3.49 -5.61
N ALA A 269 11.42 2.40 -4.85
CA ALA A 269 10.45 2.05 -3.81
C ALA A 269 10.22 3.18 -2.78
N ARG A 270 11.28 3.84 -2.30
CA ARG A 270 11.15 4.97 -1.34
C ARG A 270 10.45 6.19 -1.96
N ALA A 271 10.59 6.44 -3.27
CA ALA A 271 9.87 7.51 -3.93
C ALA A 271 8.34 7.29 -3.92
N LEU A 272 7.91 6.03 -3.88
CA LEU A 272 6.52 5.61 -3.81
C LEU A 272 6.00 5.39 -2.39
N GLY A 273 6.89 5.15 -1.43
CA GLY A 273 6.53 4.74 -0.08
C GLY A 273 5.81 5.82 0.74
N GLY A 274 5.87 7.09 0.34
CA GLY A 274 5.40 8.20 1.18
C GLY A 274 6.14 8.29 2.52
N CYS A 275 7.28 7.61 2.60
CA CYS A 275 8.08 7.39 3.80
C CYS A 275 9.24 8.40 3.88
N PRO A 276 9.96 8.47 5.01
CA PRO A 276 11.27 9.10 5.07
C PRO A 276 12.27 8.47 4.10
N VAL A 277 13.30 9.24 3.73
CA VAL A 277 14.39 8.78 2.86
C VAL A 277 15.72 8.98 3.59
N TYR A 278 16.33 7.88 4.02
CA TYR A 278 17.65 7.86 4.66
C TYR A 278 18.64 7.07 3.81
N VAL A 279 19.88 7.57 3.70
CA VAL A 279 20.97 6.86 3.02
C VAL A 279 22.11 6.61 4.00
N SER A 280 22.62 5.39 3.99
CA SER A 280 23.68 4.95 4.93
C SER A 280 24.95 4.47 4.21
N ASP A 281 25.19 5.03 3.04
CA ASP A 281 26.45 4.87 2.33
C ASP A 281 27.65 5.30 3.16
N LYS A 282 28.81 4.70 2.87
CA LYS A 282 30.09 5.20 3.39
C LYS A 282 30.25 6.70 3.03
N PRO A 283 30.63 7.58 3.98
CA PRO A 283 30.82 9.00 3.70
C PRO A 283 31.71 9.24 2.47
N GLY A 284 31.25 10.10 1.55
CA GLY A 284 31.94 10.40 0.29
C GLY A 284 31.82 9.32 -0.80
N LYS A 285 31.00 8.27 -0.60
CA LYS A 285 30.75 7.20 -1.57
C LYS A 285 29.31 7.16 -2.09
N HIS A 286 28.53 8.22 -1.87
CA HIS A 286 27.14 8.33 -2.33
C HIS A 286 27.05 8.31 -3.86
N ASP A 287 26.03 7.66 -4.41
CA ASP A 287 25.69 7.78 -5.83
C ASP A 287 24.70 8.92 -6.06
N PHE A 288 25.23 10.11 -6.37
CA PHE A 288 24.41 11.27 -6.67
C PHE A 288 23.54 11.13 -7.93
N LYS A 289 23.79 10.16 -8.82
CA LYS A 289 22.89 9.90 -9.96
C LYS A 289 21.57 9.31 -9.47
N ILE A 290 21.62 8.43 -8.46
CA ILE A 290 20.42 7.89 -7.81
C ILE A 290 19.77 8.96 -6.94
N LEU A 291 20.54 9.66 -6.10
CA LEU A 291 19.98 10.65 -5.17
C LEU A 291 19.26 11.80 -5.87
N LYS A 292 19.77 12.28 -7.01
CA LYS A 292 19.13 13.35 -7.80
C LYS A 292 17.79 12.94 -8.43
N LYS A 293 17.48 11.64 -8.51
CA LYS A 293 16.16 11.14 -8.92
C LYS A 293 15.15 11.12 -7.76
N LEU A 294 15.61 11.29 -6.51
CA LEU A 294 14.82 11.24 -5.27
C LEU A 294 14.66 12.59 -4.59
N VAL A 295 15.75 13.34 -4.50
CA VAL A 295 15.90 14.51 -3.62
C VAL A 295 16.10 15.76 -4.46
N LEU A 296 15.37 16.83 -4.11
CA LEU A 296 15.53 18.17 -4.67
C LEU A 296 16.81 18.83 -4.13
N PRO A 297 17.34 19.89 -4.78
CA PRO A 297 18.55 20.58 -4.30
C PRO A 297 18.45 21.15 -2.89
N ASP A 298 17.25 21.50 -2.46
CA ASP A 298 16.97 21.98 -1.10
C ASP A 298 16.95 20.87 -0.04
N GLY A 299 17.22 19.63 -0.43
CA GLY A 299 17.22 18.45 0.44
C GLY A 299 15.83 17.86 0.70
N SER A 300 14.77 18.49 0.20
CA SER A 300 13.41 17.96 0.31
C SER A 300 13.14 16.88 -0.73
N VAL A 301 12.09 16.08 -0.52
CA VAL A 301 11.67 15.03 -1.45
C VAL A 301 10.29 15.32 -2.02
N LEU A 302 10.04 14.79 -3.23
CA LEU A 302 8.71 14.75 -3.82
C LEU A 302 7.88 13.63 -3.16
N ARG A 303 7.58 13.78 -1.87
CA ARG A 303 6.86 12.77 -1.08
C ARG A 303 5.42 12.63 -1.59
N ALA A 304 5.01 11.41 -1.90
CA ALA A 304 3.62 11.10 -2.20
C ALA A 304 2.72 11.23 -0.95
N ARG A 305 1.40 11.26 -1.15
CA ARG A 305 0.40 11.63 -0.13
C ARG A 305 0.17 10.56 0.93
N TYR A 306 0.07 9.30 0.52
CA TYR A 306 -0.26 8.17 1.39
C TYR A 306 0.99 7.36 1.73
N ALA A 307 0.86 6.36 2.61
CA ALA A 307 1.86 5.30 2.68
C ALA A 307 1.77 4.44 1.41
N GLY A 308 2.91 4.08 0.82
CA GLY A 308 2.94 3.23 -0.38
C GLY A 308 2.41 1.83 -0.07
N ARG A 309 1.48 1.34 -0.87
CA ARG A 309 0.78 0.07 -0.64
C ARG A 309 0.72 -0.77 -1.92
N PRO A 310 0.65 -2.11 -1.81
CA PRO A 310 0.36 -2.96 -2.95
C PRO A 310 -0.93 -2.51 -3.64
N THR A 311 -0.99 -2.58 -4.97
CA THR A 311 -2.23 -2.38 -5.72
C THR A 311 -3.24 -3.46 -5.36
N ARG A 312 -4.53 -3.20 -5.61
CA ARG A 312 -5.62 -4.12 -5.27
C ARG A 312 -5.40 -5.54 -5.80
N ASP A 313 -4.91 -5.68 -7.03
CA ASP A 313 -4.63 -6.98 -7.65
C ASP A 313 -3.38 -7.68 -7.09
N CYS A 314 -2.51 -6.96 -6.37
CA CYS A 314 -1.37 -7.53 -5.67
C CYS A 314 -1.71 -8.02 -4.25
N LEU A 315 -2.85 -7.64 -3.67
CA LEU A 315 -3.15 -7.91 -2.25
C LEU A 315 -3.21 -9.41 -1.91
N PHE A 316 -3.67 -10.26 -2.83
CA PHE A 316 -3.94 -11.68 -2.58
C PHE A 316 -3.04 -12.61 -3.41
N VAL A 317 -1.89 -12.12 -3.86
CA VAL A 317 -0.87 -12.89 -4.59
C VAL A 317 0.47 -12.77 -3.89
N ASP A 318 1.35 -13.75 -4.08
CA ASP A 318 2.70 -13.72 -3.52
C ASP A 318 3.66 -13.18 -4.58
N PRO A 319 4.10 -11.91 -4.49
CA PRO A 319 4.97 -11.32 -5.50
C PRO A 319 6.44 -11.77 -5.38
N VAL A 320 6.78 -12.61 -4.40
CA VAL A 320 8.15 -13.04 -4.11
C VAL A 320 8.40 -14.47 -4.54
N MET A 321 7.44 -15.38 -4.32
CA MET A 321 7.66 -16.82 -4.47
C MET A 321 6.76 -17.53 -5.47
N ASP A 322 5.74 -16.89 -6.05
CA ASP A 322 4.79 -17.58 -6.94
C ASP A 322 5.29 -17.83 -8.37
N GLY A 323 6.48 -17.31 -8.71
CA GLY A 323 7.15 -17.44 -9.99
C GLY A 323 6.57 -16.60 -11.13
N LYS A 324 5.55 -15.77 -10.89
CA LYS A 324 4.78 -15.13 -11.98
C LYS A 324 4.22 -13.74 -11.70
N SER A 325 4.19 -13.28 -10.45
CA SER A 325 3.56 -12.00 -10.08
C SER A 325 4.57 -10.89 -9.88
N LEU A 326 4.33 -9.72 -10.48
CA LEU A 326 5.04 -8.49 -10.14
C LEU A 326 4.40 -7.84 -8.91
N LEU A 327 5.21 -7.22 -8.04
CA LEU A 327 4.70 -6.33 -7.00
C LEU A 327 4.45 -4.96 -7.63
N LYS A 328 3.21 -4.46 -7.53
CA LYS A 328 2.89 -3.07 -7.88
C LYS A 328 2.60 -2.30 -6.61
N ILE A 329 3.26 -1.16 -6.43
CA ILE A 329 3.05 -0.26 -5.30
C ILE A 329 2.44 1.02 -5.85
N TRP A 330 1.31 1.46 -5.32
CA TRP A 330 0.66 2.69 -5.74
C TRP A 330 0.75 3.79 -4.68
N ASN A 331 0.68 5.03 -5.14
CA ASN A 331 0.49 6.21 -4.30
C ASN A 331 -0.15 7.36 -5.12
N LEU A 332 -0.52 8.43 -4.42
CA LEU A 332 -1.18 9.60 -4.99
C LEU A 332 -0.37 10.87 -4.72
N ASN A 333 -0.31 11.77 -5.71
CA ASN A 333 0.20 13.13 -5.56
C ASN A 333 -0.97 14.13 -5.50
N LYS A 334 -0.69 15.43 -5.62
CA LYS A 334 -1.76 16.45 -5.65
C LYS A 334 -2.63 16.33 -6.89
N LEU A 335 -2.02 16.08 -8.05
CA LEU A 335 -2.67 16.11 -9.36
C LEU A 335 -2.37 14.89 -10.25
N THR A 336 -1.56 13.94 -9.77
CA THR A 336 -1.24 12.70 -10.49
C THR A 336 -1.27 11.50 -9.54
N GLY A 337 -1.34 10.29 -10.09
CA GLY A 337 -0.97 9.05 -9.40
C GLY A 337 0.45 8.61 -9.76
N VAL A 338 1.01 7.72 -8.95
CA VAL A 338 2.28 7.03 -9.24
C VAL A 338 2.15 5.55 -8.91
N VAL A 339 2.61 4.69 -9.82
CA VAL A 339 2.68 3.23 -9.60
C VAL A 339 4.07 2.75 -9.98
N GLY A 340 4.67 1.94 -9.11
CA GLY A 340 5.97 1.34 -9.31
C GLY A 340 5.78 -0.14 -9.41
N VAL A 341 6.32 -0.74 -10.46
CA VAL A 341 6.23 -2.16 -10.73
C VAL A 341 7.60 -2.76 -10.46
N PHE A 342 7.66 -3.79 -9.61
CA PHE A 342 8.88 -4.39 -9.10
C PHE A 342 8.84 -5.90 -9.34
N ASN A 343 9.89 -6.45 -9.93
CA ASN A 343 10.06 -7.90 -9.98
C ASN A 343 10.76 -8.39 -8.71
N CYS A 344 9.96 -8.89 -7.76
CA CYS A 344 10.42 -9.41 -6.49
C CYS A 344 10.71 -10.93 -6.50
N GLN A 345 10.53 -11.59 -7.64
CA GLN A 345 10.52 -13.06 -7.77
C GLN A 345 11.90 -13.68 -7.56
N GLY A 346 11.93 -14.83 -6.87
CA GLY A 346 13.09 -15.73 -6.81
C GLY A 346 14.33 -15.19 -6.08
N ALA A 347 14.27 -13.93 -5.63
CA ALA A 347 15.33 -13.28 -4.88
C ALA A 347 15.11 -13.37 -3.37
N GLY A 348 14.28 -14.27 -2.86
CA GLY A 348 14.04 -14.46 -1.43
C GLY A 348 12.98 -15.53 -1.13
N SER A 349 12.79 -15.90 0.15
CA SER A 349 11.69 -16.79 0.57
C SER A 349 11.10 -16.38 1.93
N TRP A 350 9.77 -16.53 2.07
CA TRP A 350 9.00 -16.28 3.30
C TRP A 350 8.34 -17.57 3.85
N PRO A 351 8.23 -17.74 5.18
CA PRO A 351 8.98 -17.00 6.20
C PRO A 351 10.49 -17.25 6.03
N MET A 352 11.30 -16.26 6.42
CA MET A 352 12.75 -16.30 6.23
C MET A 352 13.33 -17.61 6.79
N LYS A 353 13.81 -18.51 5.93
CA LYS A 353 14.51 -19.72 6.36
C LYS A 353 15.92 -19.34 6.80
N GLN A 354 16.41 -19.93 7.90
CA GLN A 354 17.83 -19.85 8.25
C GLN A 354 18.67 -20.41 7.10
N ALA A 355 19.82 -19.76 6.83
CA ALA A 355 20.69 -19.96 5.68
C ALA A 355 21.14 -21.42 5.39
N ALA A 356 20.88 -22.36 6.29
CA ALA A 356 21.24 -23.78 6.15
C ALA A 356 20.33 -24.59 5.20
N GLU A 357 19.11 -24.12 4.88
CA GLU A 357 18.16 -24.88 4.04
C GLU A 357 18.00 -24.36 2.60
N SER A 358 18.62 -23.24 2.23
CA SER A 358 18.60 -22.76 0.86
C SER A 358 19.53 -23.61 0.00
N THR A 359 18.99 -24.73 -0.49
CA THR A 359 19.62 -25.53 -1.54
C THR A 359 19.95 -24.59 -2.70
N LYS A 360 21.24 -24.44 -3.02
CA LYS A 360 21.73 -23.80 -4.24
C LYS A 360 21.11 -24.52 -5.44
N ASN A 361 19.96 -24.08 -5.94
CA ASN A 361 19.38 -24.57 -7.20
C ASN A 361 18.30 -23.63 -7.71
N SER A 362 18.72 -22.56 -8.38
CA SER A 362 18.32 -22.29 -9.76
C SER A 362 19.09 -21.05 -10.21
N SER A 363 19.58 -21.08 -11.44
CA SER A 363 20.16 -19.92 -12.11
C SER A 363 19.09 -18.83 -12.21
N ALA A 364 19.09 -17.88 -11.27
CA ALA A 364 18.20 -16.71 -11.21
C ALA A 364 18.41 -15.71 -12.38
N ALA A 365 19.04 -16.13 -13.47
CA ALA A 365 19.60 -15.25 -14.48
C ALA A 365 18.65 -14.93 -15.65
N ASP A 366 17.52 -15.62 -15.85
CA ASP A 366 16.71 -15.43 -17.08
C ASP A 366 15.19 -15.35 -16.88
N THR A 367 14.69 -15.31 -15.63
CA THR A 367 13.23 -15.31 -15.40
C THR A 367 12.68 -13.88 -15.43
N SER A 368 12.48 -13.35 -16.65
CA SER A 368 11.69 -12.13 -16.83
C SER A 368 10.23 -12.41 -16.47
N CYS A 369 9.61 -11.52 -15.72
CA CYS A 369 8.20 -11.57 -15.38
C CYS A 369 7.47 -10.44 -16.11
N SER A 370 6.30 -10.73 -16.68
CA SER A 370 5.49 -9.74 -17.38
C SER A 370 4.19 -9.50 -16.64
N GLY A 371 3.75 -8.24 -16.65
CA GLY A 371 2.52 -7.82 -16.01
C GLY A 371 1.91 -6.63 -16.74
N ARG A 372 0.90 -6.04 -16.10
CA ARG A 372 0.13 -4.93 -16.63
C ARG A 372 -0.10 -3.88 -15.57
N VAL A 373 -0.04 -2.63 -15.98
CA VAL A 373 -0.38 -1.47 -15.16
C VAL A 373 -1.49 -0.66 -15.82
N SER A 374 -2.35 -0.03 -15.04
CA SER A 374 -3.50 0.75 -15.51
C SER A 374 -3.72 1.98 -14.64
N PRO A 375 -4.48 2.98 -15.12
CA PRO A 375 -4.92 4.07 -14.26
C PRO A 375 -5.74 3.60 -13.04
N LEU A 376 -6.42 2.45 -13.13
CA LEU A 376 -7.17 1.84 -12.01
C LEU A 376 -6.26 1.27 -10.90
N ASP A 377 -4.96 1.12 -11.14
CA ASP A 377 -4.02 0.74 -10.08
C ASP A 377 -3.75 1.89 -9.09
N VAL A 378 -4.22 3.11 -9.39
CA VAL A 378 -4.19 4.25 -8.48
C VAL A 378 -5.58 4.40 -7.84
N GLU A 379 -5.73 3.90 -6.61
CA GLU A 379 -7.03 3.72 -5.96
C GLU A 379 -7.92 4.98 -5.94
N PHE A 380 -7.33 6.13 -5.64
CA PHE A 380 -8.04 7.40 -5.43
C PHE A 380 -7.81 8.41 -6.57
N LEU A 381 -7.56 7.92 -7.79
CA LEU A 381 -7.31 8.76 -8.94
C LEU A 381 -8.50 9.70 -9.27
N ASP A 382 -9.72 9.23 -9.06
CA ASP A 382 -10.95 10.00 -9.31
C ASP A 382 -11.02 11.29 -8.45
N GLU A 383 -10.47 11.26 -7.23
CA GLU A 383 -10.45 12.40 -6.31
C GLU A 383 -9.64 13.59 -6.85
N ILE A 384 -8.64 13.33 -7.70
CA ILE A 384 -7.74 14.35 -8.25
C ILE A 384 -7.96 14.63 -9.73
N ALA A 385 -8.74 13.78 -10.41
CA ALA A 385 -9.02 13.89 -11.83
C ALA A 385 -9.83 15.15 -12.17
N GLY A 386 -10.73 15.58 -11.27
CA GLY A 386 -11.57 16.77 -11.44
C GLY A 386 -12.65 16.62 -12.52
N GLU A 387 -13.56 17.59 -12.58
CA GLU A 387 -14.78 17.51 -13.41
C GLU A 387 -14.52 17.45 -14.92
N ASN A 388 -13.41 18.05 -15.40
CA ASN A 388 -13.06 18.13 -16.82
C ASN A 388 -12.25 16.93 -17.32
N TRP A 389 -12.21 15.83 -16.57
CA TRP A 389 -11.46 14.64 -16.94
C TRP A 389 -12.11 13.90 -18.11
N THR A 390 -11.31 13.49 -19.10
CA THR A 390 -11.81 12.72 -20.26
C THR A 390 -12.07 11.24 -19.94
N GLY A 391 -11.64 10.76 -18.77
CA GLY A 391 -11.54 9.32 -18.47
C GLY A 391 -10.24 8.68 -18.96
N ASP A 392 -9.31 9.45 -19.53
CA ASP A 392 -7.98 8.95 -19.95
C ASP A 392 -6.87 9.51 -19.04
N CYS A 393 -5.74 8.81 -18.98
CA CYS A 393 -4.52 9.31 -18.40
C CYS A 393 -3.41 9.44 -19.45
N ALA A 394 -2.61 10.48 -19.30
CA ALA A 394 -1.24 10.49 -19.81
C ALA A 394 -0.40 9.64 -18.86
N VAL A 395 0.21 8.58 -19.39
CA VAL A 395 1.01 7.61 -18.65
C VAL A 395 2.46 7.75 -19.09
N TYR A 396 3.30 8.26 -18.19
CA TYR A 396 4.73 8.42 -18.42
C TYR A 396 5.50 7.30 -17.70
N ALA A 397 6.25 6.50 -18.46
CA ALA A 397 7.10 5.45 -17.94
C ALA A 397 8.54 5.97 -17.78
N PHE A 398 9.02 6.00 -16.54
CA PHE A 398 10.24 6.70 -16.13
C PHE A 398 11.51 6.15 -16.79
N ASN A 399 11.75 4.83 -16.73
CA ASN A 399 12.99 4.23 -17.23
C ASN A 399 13.05 4.23 -18.76
N SER A 400 11.90 4.00 -19.42
CA SER A 400 11.83 4.06 -20.89
C SER A 400 11.74 5.49 -21.46
N GLY A 401 11.34 6.49 -20.66
CA GLY A 401 11.08 7.86 -21.13
C GLY A 401 9.91 7.96 -22.12
N SER A 402 9.01 6.96 -22.12
CA SER A 402 7.89 6.88 -23.05
C SER A 402 6.63 7.53 -22.45
N LEU A 403 5.87 8.20 -23.31
CA LEU A 403 4.56 8.75 -22.97
C LEU A 403 3.51 8.03 -23.80
N SER A 404 2.41 7.64 -23.15
CA SER A 404 1.25 7.09 -23.82
C SER A 404 -0.02 7.69 -23.24
N ARG A 405 -1.09 7.67 -24.04
CA ARG A 405 -2.42 8.02 -23.57
C ARG A 405 -3.25 6.75 -23.42
N VAL A 406 -3.79 6.54 -22.23
CA VAL A 406 -4.41 5.27 -21.85
C VAL A 406 -5.76 5.55 -21.19
N PRO A 407 -6.87 5.02 -21.76
CA PRO A 407 -8.17 5.08 -21.08
C PRO A 407 -8.13 4.41 -19.71
N LYS A 408 -8.94 4.88 -18.76
CA LYS A 408 -9.00 4.36 -17.38
C LYS A 408 -9.10 2.84 -17.32
N SER A 409 -9.88 2.24 -18.23
CA SER A 409 -10.13 0.79 -18.31
C SER A 409 -9.08 -0.01 -19.08
N LYS A 410 -8.03 0.63 -19.60
CA LYS A 410 -6.99 -0.01 -20.40
C LYS A 410 -5.68 -0.13 -19.63
N THR A 411 -4.83 -1.03 -20.11
CA THR A 411 -3.56 -1.40 -19.46
C THR A 411 -2.37 -1.13 -20.37
N VAL A 412 -1.23 -0.85 -19.77
CA VAL A 412 0.11 -0.83 -20.39
C VAL A 412 0.86 -2.09 -19.95
N GLU A 413 1.56 -2.74 -20.88
CA GLU A 413 2.36 -3.93 -20.60
C GLU A 413 3.74 -3.56 -20.07
N VAL A 414 4.27 -4.39 -19.18
CA VAL A 414 5.59 -4.22 -18.59
C VAL A 414 6.25 -5.57 -18.38
N SER A 415 7.53 -5.68 -18.72
CA SER A 415 8.32 -6.89 -18.55
C SER A 415 9.62 -6.54 -17.85
N LEU A 416 9.91 -7.23 -16.75
CA LEU A 416 11.02 -6.93 -15.86
C LEU A 416 11.82 -8.19 -15.54
N GLY A 417 13.15 -8.12 -15.61
CA GLY A 417 14.03 -9.10 -14.98
C GLY A 417 13.97 -9.00 -13.45
N VAL A 418 14.48 -10.02 -12.75
CA VAL A 418 14.57 -10.03 -11.29
C VAL A 418 15.34 -8.79 -10.80
N LEU A 419 14.89 -8.16 -9.70
CA LEU A 419 15.46 -6.93 -9.14
C LEU A 419 15.42 -5.70 -10.07
N GLN A 420 14.60 -5.73 -11.14
CA GLN A 420 14.29 -4.56 -11.94
C GLN A 420 12.95 -3.96 -11.55
N CYS A 421 12.79 -2.67 -11.84
CA CYS A 421 11.55 -1.94 -11.64
C CYS A 421 11.27 -0.98 -12.81
N GLU A 422 10.03 -0.51 -12.91
CA GLU A 422 9.60 0.60 -13.76
C GLU A 422 8.60 1.45 -12.97
N ILE A 423 8.59 2.76 -13.20
CA ILE A 423 7.71 3.69 -12.50
C ILE A 423 6.85 4.42 -13.51
N PHE A 424 5.55 4.42 -13.25
CA PHE A 424 4.54 5.03 -14.09
C PHE A 424 3.91 6.20 -13.36
N THR A 425 3.98 7.39 -13.96
CA THR A 425 3.17 8.54 -13.53
C THR A 425 1.86 8.54 -14.31
N PHE A 426 0.74 8.55 -13.61
CA PHE A 426 -0.61 8.61 -14.18
C PHE A 426 -1.17 10.01 -13.99
N SER A 427 -1.24 10.80 -15.06
CA SER A 427 -1.80 12.16 -15.02
C SER A 427 -3.15 12.21 -15.74
N PRO A 428 -4.27 12.51 -15.05
CA PRO A 428 -5.59 12.65 -15.67
C PRO A 428 -5.58 13.67 -16.81
N VAL A 429 -6.05 13.26 -17.99
CA VAL A 429 -6.17 14.14 -19.17
C VAL A 429 -7.42 15.00 -19.03
N LYS A 430 -7.22 16.31 -18.94
CA LYS A 430 -8.30 17.28 -18.80
C LYS A 430 -8.59 17.99 -20.11
N VAL A 431 -9.87 18.22 -20.37
CA VAL A 431 -10.33 19.13 -21.43
C VAL A 431 -10.28 20.56 -20.89
N LEU A 432 -9.49 21.42 -21.50
CA LEU A 432 -9.28 22.79 -21.01
C LEU A 432 -10.18 23.81 -21.72
N ASN A 433 -10.39 23.61 -23.02
CA ASN A 433 -11.39 24.26 -23.85
C ASN A 433 -11.96 23.22 -24.83
N GLU A 434 -12.76 23.61 -25.83
CA GLU A 434 -13.38 22.65 -26.75
C GLU A 434 -12.38 21.72 -27.50
N ASN A 435 -11.10 22.09 -27.63
CA ASN A 435 -10.16 21.42 -28.53
C ASN A 435 -8.83 20.96 -27.88
N ILE A 436 -8.50 21.43 -26.67
CA ILE A 436 -7.21 21.16 -26.03
C ILE A 436 -7.38 20.17 -24.89
N GLN A 437 -6.64 19.07 -24.98
CA GLN A 437 -6.57 18.04 -23.96
C GLN A 437 -5.15 18.02 -23.39
N PHE A 438 -5.04 18.11 -22.06
CA PHE A 438 -3.78 18.39 -21.40
C PHE A 438 -3.65 17.62 -20.08
N ALA A 439 -2.42 17.22 -19.73
CA ALA A 439 -2.13 16.59 -18.45
C ALA A 439 -0.70 16.92 -17.98
N PRO A 440 -0.50 17.55 -16.80
CA PRO A 440 0.85 17.81 -16.28
C PRO A 440 1.50 16.51 -15.76
N ILE A 441 2.73 16.21 -16.17
CA ILE A 441 3.45 14.98 -15.74
C ILE A 441 4.42 15.27 -14.60
N GLY A 442 5.06 16.45 -14.59
CA GLY A 442 6.00 16.85 -13.53
C GLY A 442 7.47 16.76 -13.95
N LEU A 443 8.37 16.57 -12.99
CA LEU A 443 9.82 16.48 -13.25
C LEU A 443 10.20 15.08 -13.76
N ILE A 444 10.30 14.91 -15.08
CA ILE A 444 10.36 13.60 -15.76
C ILE A 444 11.67 12.81 -15.54
N HIS A 445 12.63 13.40 -14.81
CA HIS A 445 13.87 12.75 -14.38
C HIS A 445 13.91 12.42 -12.88
N MET A 446 12.79 12.61 -12.18
CA MET A 446 12.60 12.13 -10.81
C MET A 446 11.65 10.94 -10.77
N TYR A 447 11.89 10.01 -9.84
CA TYR A 447 11.07 8.80 -9.69
C TYR A 447 9.59 9.12 -9.46
N ASN A 448 9.30 10.04 -8.54
CA ASN A 448 7.95 10.56 -8.34
C ASN A 448 7.77 11.90 -9.09
N SER A 449 7.82 11.83 -10.43
CA SER A 449 7.71 12.99 -11.33
C SER A 449 6.55 13.91 -10.98
N GLY A 450 5.33 13.35 -10.87
CA GLY A 450 4.12 14.12 -10.61
C GLY A 450 4.02 14.72 -9.21
N GLY A 451 4.87 14.30 -8.27
CA GLY A 451 4.99 14.92 -6.95
C GLY A 451 5.51 16.36 -7.01
N ALA A 452 6.05 16.79 -8.16
CA ALA A 452 6.45 18.17 -8.42
C ALA A 452 5.28 19.08 -8.80
N VAL A 453 4.12 18.55 -9.21
CA VAL A 453 3.00 19.36 -9.70
C VAL A 453 2.14 19.79 -8.51
N GLU A 454 2.12 21.09 -8.23
CA GLU A 454 1.40 21.66 -7.09
C GLU A 454 0.00 22.12 -7.47
N GLU A 455 -0.12 22.81 -8.60
CA GLU A 455 -1.35 23.40 -9.11
C GLU A 455 -1.34 23.37 -10.64
N CYS A 456 -2.50 23.20 -11.27
CA CYS A 456 -2.68 23.29 -12.71
C CYS A 456 -4.05 23.89 -13.00
N SER A 457 -4.06 24.99 -13.75
CA SER A 457 -5.26 25.75 -14.08
C SER A 457 -5.22 26.21 -15.52
N PHE A 458 -6.37 26.56 -16.09
CA PHE A 458 -6.46 27.07 -17.44
C PHE A 458 -7.28 28.36 -17.46
N LYS A 459 -6.71 29.40 -18.08
CA LYS A 459 -7.36 30.70 -18.24
C LYS A 459 -6.79 31.43 -19.46
N ASP A 460 -7.65 32.07 -20.24
CA ASP A 460 -7.25 32.94 -21.36
C ASP A 460 -6.35 32.22 -22.39
N SER A 461 -6.68 30.97 -22.76
CA SER A 461 -5.86 30.10 -23.64
C SER A 461 -4.47 29.76 -23.11
N VAL A 462 -4.22 29.97 -21.82
CA VAL A 462 -2.96 29.65 -21.15
C VAL A 462 -3.20 28.62 -20.05
N VAL A 463 -2.42 27.54 -20.09
CA VAL A 463 -2.29 26.61 -18.97
C VAL A 463 -1.24 27.16 -18.02
N ARG A 464 -1.63 27.40 -16.77
CA ARG A 464 -0.73 27.81 -15.71
C ARG A 464 -0.49 26.67 -14.75
N ILE A 465 0.76 26.32 -14.56
CA ILE A 465 1.20 25.25 -13.68
C ILE A 465 2.14 25.83 -12.64
N LYS A 466 1.90 25.48 -11.39
CA LYS A 466 2.86 25.69 -10.32
C LYS A 466 3.58 24.37 -10.09
N ALA A 467 4.90 24.37 -10.27
CA ALA A 467 5.75 23.20 -10.06
C ALA A 467 6.78 23.46 -8.96
N ARG A 468 7.18 22.41 -8.25
CA ARG A 468 8.22 22.43 -7.22
C ARG A 468 9.48 21.73 -7.73
N GLY A 469 10.63 22.37 -7.59
CA GLY A 469 11.92 21.87 -8.05
C GLY A 469 12.35 22.42 -9.41
N TRP A 470 13.40 21.81 -9.98
CA TRP A 470 14.08 22.27 -11.19
C TRP A 470 14.42 21.08 -12.11
N GLY A 471 14.84 21.38 -13.34
CA GLY A 471 15.15 20.38 -14.36
C GLY A 471 14.06 20.27 -15.42
N VAL A 472 13.97 19.13 -16.11
CA VAL A 472 13.04 18.96 -17.23
C VAL A 472 11.64 18.68 -16.72
N PHE A 473 10.73 19.61 -16.95
CA PHE A 473 9.30 19.45 -16.70
C PHE A 473 8.63 18.89 -17.95
N GLY A 474 7.75 17.90 -17.78
CA GLY A 474 6.96 17.29 -18.84
C GLY A 474 5.45 17.48 -18.65
N ALA A 475 4.73 17.55 -19.77
CA ALA A 475 3.28 17.48 -19.82
C ALA A 475 2.82 16.81 -21.12
N TYR A 476 1.63 16.23 -21.10
CA TYR A 476 0.90 15.83 -22.31
C TYR A 476 0.07 16.98 -22.84
N SER A 477 0.07 17.18 -24.16
CA SER A 477 -0.84 18.07 -24.86
C SER A 477 -1.28 17.46 -26.19
N SER A 478 -2.58 17.53 -26.51
CA SER A 478 -3.12 17.11 -27.81
C SER A 478 -2.79 18.07 -28.96
N VAL A 479 -2.42 19.31 -28.63
CA VAL A 479 -2.07 20.37 -29.60
C VAL A 479 -0.69 20.89 -29.26
N LYS A 480 0.10 21.26 -30.28
CA LYS A 480 1.40 21.91 -30.07
C LYS A 480 1.19 23.30 -29.44
N PRO A 481 1.80 23.61 -28.29
CA PRO A 481 1.78 24.96 -27.73
C PRO A 481 2.38 26.00 -28.67
N SER A 482 1.95 27.26 -28.55
CA SER A 482 2.51 28.39 -29.31
C SER A 482 3.71 29.02 -28.60
N SER A 483 3.71 29.05 -27.27
CA SER A 483 4.83 29.54 -26.45
C SER A 483 4.81 28.94 -25.05
N CYS A 484 5.98 28.91 -24.39
CA CYS A 484 6.12 28.57 -22.99
C CYS A 484 6.85 29.69 -22.24
N LYS A 485 6.41 30.01 -21.03
CA LYS A 485 7.12 30.91 -20.11
C LYS A 485 7.36 30.23 -18.78
N VAL A 486 8.53 30.49 -18.18
CA VAL A 486 8.85 30.10 -16.80
C VAL A 486 9.16 31.35 -16.01
N ASP A 487 8.46 31.57 -14.89
CA ASP A 487 8.58 32.75 -14.04
C ASP A 487 8.45 34.07 -14.86
N SER A 488 7.45 34.11 -15.74
CA SER A 488 7.16 35.21 -16.68
C SER A 488 8.22 35.48 -17.77
N LYS A 489 9.23 34.62 -17.93
CA LYS A 489 10.26 34.72 -18.98
C LYS A 489 10.00 33.69 -20.07
N ASP A 490 10.13 34.11 -21.33
CA ASP A 490 10.04 33.18 -22.46
C ASP A 490 11.14 32.11 -22.37
N GLU A 491 10.75 30.85 -22.50
CA GLU A 491 11.65 29.70 -22.46
C GLU A 491 11.39 28.79 -23.66
N ASP A 492 12.47 28.22 -24.17
CA ASP A 492 12.38 27.20 -25.22
C ASP A 492 11.69 25.94 -24.68
N PHE A 493 10.84 25.34 -25.51
CA PHE A 493 10.17 24.08 -25.21
C PHE A 493 10.31 23.11 -26.38
N SER A 494 10.21 21.82 -26.09
CA SER A 494 10.11 20.78 -27.11
C SER A 494 8.69 20.22 -27.16
N TYR A 495 8.26 19.74 -28.33
CA TYR A 495 6.98 19.05 -28.52
C TYR A 495 7.18 17.84 -29.42
N ARG A 496 6.92 16.66 -28.89
CA ARG A 496 6.95 15.40 -29.64
C ARG A 496 5.55 15.12 -30.18
N SER A 497 5.35 15.32 -31.49
CA SER A 497 4.03 15.17 -32.13
C SER A 497 3.48 13.74 -32.15
N GLU A 498 4.34 12.75 -31.96
CA GLU A 498 3.97 11.32 -31.97
C GLU A 498 3.10 10.93 -30.78
N ASP A 499 3.36 11.51 -29.60
CA ASP A 499 2.67 11.18 -28.35
C ASP A 499 2.21 12.40 -27.53
N GLY A 500 2.48 13.61 -28.03
CA GLY A 500 2.05 14.85 -27.41
C GLY A 500 2.90 15.31 -26.22
N LEU A 501 4.10 14.75 -26.02
CA LEU A 501 4.98 15.17 -24.93
C LEU A 501 5.51 16.59 -25.17
N VAL A 502 5.14 17.52 -24.30
CA VAL A 502 5.74 18.85 -24.17
C VAL A 502 6.79 18.79 -23.07
N THR A 503 7.99 19.32 -23.32
CA THR A 503 8.99 19.51 -22.26
C THR A 503 9.53 20.93 -22.23
N VAL A 504 9.79 21.44 -21.02
CA VAL A 504 10.41 22.74 -20.77
C VAL A 504 11.45 22.59 -19.66
N ASN A 505 12.56 23.32 -19.75
CA ASN A 505 13.59 23.30 -18.73
C ASN A 505 13.30 24.36 -17.66
N LEU A 506 13.18 23.92 -16.41
CA LEU A 506 13.01 24.80 -15.26
C LEU A 506 14.38 25.25 -14.76
N GLN A 507 14.80 26.44 -15.20
CA GLN A 507 16.09 27.02 -14.84
C GLN A 507 16.03 27.70 -13.45
N SER A 508 17.08 27.55 -12.65
CA SER A 508 17.28 28.08 -11.28
C SER A 508 16.77 27.22 -10.11
N GLU A 509 17.47 27.35 -8.98
CA GLU A 509 17.25 26.61 -7.73
C GLU A 509 16.11 27.18 -6.87
N SER A 510 15.22 28.03 -7.42
CA SER A 510 14.04 28.44 -6.65
C SER A 510 13.15 27.24 -6.35
N SER A 511 12.57 27.20 -5.16
CA SER A 511 11.78 26.04 -4.70
C SER A 511 10.54 25.81 -5.56
N PHE A 512 9.88 26.88 -6.04
CA PHE A 512 8.74 26.81 -6.94
C PHE A 512 9.00 27.55 -8.25
N LYS A 513 8.26 27.13 -9.28
CA LYS A 513 8.26 27.65 -10.65
C LYS A 513 6.84 27.84 -11.14
N GLU A 514 6.58 28.97 -11.80
CA GLU A 514 5.34 29.21 -12.52
C GLU A 514 5.58 28.97 -14.01
N ILE A 515 4.86 28.01 -14.59
CA ILE A 515 4.96 27.62 -15.98
C ILE A 515 3.67 28.01 -16.69
N ASP A 516 3.77 28.87 -17.70
CA ASP A 516 2.66 29.28 -18.54
C ASP A 516 2.83 28.70 -19.94
N ILE A 517 1.92 27.84 -20.36
CA ILE A 517 1.88 27.22 -21.70
C ILE A 517 0.71 27.82 -22.47
N ALA A 518 1.01 28.61 -23.50
CA ALA A 518 0.01 29.26 -24.34
C ALA A 518 -0.32 28.44 -25.58
N PHE A 519 -1.57 28.53 -26.03
CA PHE A 519 -2.09 27.87 -27.22
C PHE A 519 -2.56 28.88 -28.25
#